data_AF-A0A7X6PXM0-F1
#
_entry.id   AF-A0A7X6PXM0-F1
#
_cell.length_a   1.000
_cell.length_b   1.000
_cell.length_c   1.000
_cell.angle_alpha   90.00
_cell.angle_beta   90.00
_cell.angle_gamma   90.00
#
_symmetry.space_group_name_H-M   'P 1'
#
loop_
_entity.id
_entity.type
_entity.pdbx_description
1 polymer ?
#
loop_
_entity_poly.entity_id
_entity_poly.type
_entity_poly.pdbx_seq_one_letter_code
_entity_poly.pdbx_strand_id
1 'polypeptide(L)'
;MKKLVLIILSLLVISACSKPEADTITILTSSGYHPFEMVDEAGELIGFDIEFGVAIAKELGKDVEWVDMDFGGIIAALNANQGDMAIAAISPDPKRDVLFSKSYYTGAEESPFFVLTTKTSGITSSADIANRTVGVQIGTVQEQMINQLKDQFNLNVEQ
;
A
#
# COMPACT_ATOMS: atom_id res chain seq x y z
N MET A 1 -13.23 -5.30 62.47
CA MET A 1 -12.47 -4.19 61.87
C MET A 1 -11.29 -4.65 61.01
N LYS A 2 -10.50 -5.66 61.42
CA LYS A 2 -9.36 -6.18 60.60
C LYS A 2 -9.76 -6.92 59.30
N LYS A 3 -10.96 -7.51 59.24
CA LYS A 3 -11.49 -8.17 58.02
C LYS A 3 -12.12 -7.21 57.00
N LEU A 4 -12.44 -5.98 57.42
CA LEU A 4 -13.05 -4.98 56.53
C LEU A 4 -11.99 -4.21 55.72
N VAL A 5 -10.76 -4.13 56.25
CA VAL A 5 -9.62 -3.48 55.58
C VAL A 5 -9.06 -4.34 54.43
N LEU A 6 -9.19 -5.66 54.49
CA LEU A 6 -8.68 -6.55 53.43
C LEU A 6 -9.54 -6.57 52.16
N ILE A 7 -10.84 -6.25 52.22
CA ILE A 7 -11.72 -6.27 51.05
C ILE A 7 -11.60 -4.98 50.22
N ILE A 8 -11.21 -3.87 50.85
CA ILE A 8 -11.03 -2.58 50.18
C ILE A 8 -9.71 -2.56 49.36
N LEU A 9 -8.72 -3.38 49.75
CA LEU A 9 -7.44 -3.46 49.04
C LEU A 9 -7.50 -4.33 47.76
N SER A 10 -8.50 -5.19 47.63
CA SER A 10 -8.73 -6.01 46.42
C SER A 10 -9.50 -5.29 45.30
N LEU A 11 -10.03 -4.09 45.55
CA LEU A 11 -10.80 -3.30 44.57
C LEU A 11 -9.96 -2.24 43.85
N LEU A 12 -8.67 -2.09 44.16
CA LEU A 12 -7.79 -1.09 43.55
C LEU A 12 -6.94 -1.60 42.37
N VAL A 13 -7.06 -2.87 41.97
CA VAL A 13 -6.17 -3.50 40.96
C VAL A 13 -6.84 -3.68 39.59
N ILE A 14 -7.95 -2.97 39.31
CA ILE A 14 -8.62 -3.03 37.98
C ILE A 14 -8.47 -1.71 37.21
N SER A 15 -7.86 -0.68 37.78
CA SER A 15 -7.68 0.59 37.08
C SER A 15 -6.40 0.58 36.21
N ALA A 16 -6.63 0.47 34.91
CA ALA A 16 -5.80 1.01 33.84
C ALA A 16 -4.45 0.32 33.55
N CYS A 17 -4.49 -0.87 32.95
CA CYS A 17 -3.61 -1.15 31.82
C CYS A 17 -4.26 -0.63 30.53
N SER A 18 -4.51 0.67 30.44
CA SER A 18 -4.70 1.31 29.15
C SER A 18 -3.29 1.57 28.63
N LYS A 19 -2.79 0.75 27.70
CA LYS A 19 -1.64 1.17 26.88
C LYS A 19 -2.01 2.53 26.30
N PRO A 20 -1.22 3.60 26.49
CA PRO A 20 -1.46 4.83 25.75
C PRO A 20 -1.52 4.45 24.27
N GLU A 21 -2.62 4.80 23.64
CA GLU A 21 -2.79 4.59 22.21
C GLU A 21 -1.64 5.35 21.53
N ALA A 22 -0.91 4.71 20.63
CA ALA A 22 0.21 5.38 19.95
C ALA A 22 -0.34 6.63 19.24
N ASP A 23 0.27 7.79 19.46
CA ASP A 23 -0.19 9.06 18.87
C ASP A 23 0.03 9.10 17.34
N THR A 24 0.78 8.15 16.81
CA THR A 24 1.15 8.05 15.40
C THR A 24 0.65 6.74 14.78
N ILE A 25 0.21 6.81 13.53
CA ILE A 25 -0.05 5.66 12.66
C ILE A 25 1.05 5.58 11.60
N THR A 26 1.69 4.41 11.48
CA THR A 26 2.71 4.16 10.46
C THR A 26 2.05 3.64 9.19
N ILE A 27 2.20 4.37 8.09
CA ILE A 27 1.60 4.01 6.79
C ILE A 27 2.72 3.70 5.79
N LEU A 28 2.66 2.51 5.21
CA LEU A 28 3.59 2.09 4.16
C LEU A 28 3.10 2.58 2.79
N THR A 29 4.01 3.09 1.96
CA THR A 29 3.71 3.54 0.59
C THR A 29 4.75 3.13 -0.46
N SER A 30 4.32 3.33 -1.71
CA SER A 30 4.87 2.97 -3.03
C SER A 30 5.37 4.09 -3.94
N SER A 31 6.21 5.04 -3.52
CA SER A 31 6.35 6.28 -4.31
C SER A 31 6.83 6.04 -5.76
N GLY A 32 6.34 6.87 -6.69
CA GLY A 32 6.64 6.78 -8.12
C GLY A 32 5.41 6.54 -9.00
N TYR A 33 4.23 6.35 -8.41
CA TYR A 33 2.99 6.09 -9.14
C TYR A 33 2.09 7.33 -9.22
N HIS A 34 2.24 8.10 -10.31
CA HIS A 34 1.47 9.32 -10.51
C HIS A 34 0.01 9.03 -10.89
N PRO A 35 -0.99 9.77 -10.34
CA PRO A 35 -0.89 10.88 -9.38
C PRO A 35 -1.10 10.46 -7.91
N PHE A 36 -0.95 9.17 -7.59
CA PHE A 36 -1.34 8.60 -6.29
C PHE A 36 -0.27 8.84 -5.22
N GLU A 37 0.95 8.37 -5.42
CA GLU A 37 2.06 8.53 -4.49
C GLU A 37 3.33 8.93 -5.25
N MET A 38 3.82 10.12 -4.95
CA MET A 38 4.91 10.77 -5.67
C MET A 38 5.83 11.48 -4.66
N VAL A 39 7.02 11.84 -5.13
CA VAL A 39 7.95 12.68 -4.39
C VAL A 39 8.10 14.00 -5.15
N ASP A 40 7.94 15.12 -4.46
CA ASP A 40 8.10 16.45 -5.07
C ASP A 40 9.57 16.87 -5.19
N GLU A 41 9.83 18.08 -5.71
CA GLU A 41 11.20 18.60 -5.85
C GLU A 41 11.92 18.84 -4.52
N ALA A 42 11.17 18.96 -3.41
CA ALA A 42 11.72 19.11 -2.07
C ALA A 42 12.02 17.76 -1.39
N GLY A 43 11.60 16.65 -2.00
CA GLY A 43 11.75 15.31 -1.43
C GLY A 43 10.57 14.88 -0.56
N GLU A 44 9.46 15.63 -0.59
CA GLU A 44 8.27 15.36 0.22
C GLU A 44 7.32 14.42 -0.52
N LEU A 45 6.71 13.49 0.23
CA LEU A 45 5.65 12.64 -0.30
C LEU A 45 4.40 13.46 -0.57
N ILE A 46 3.88 13.37 -1.79
CA ILE A 46 2.68 14.06 -2.25
C ILE A 46 1.82 13.14 -3.12
N GLY A 47 0.57 13.55 -3.35
CA GLY A 47 -0.35 12.84 -4.24
C GLY A 47 -1.62 12.39 -3.53
N PHE A 48 -2.52 11.80 -4.31
CA PHE A 48 -3.84 11.41 -3.82
C PHE A 48 -3.78 10.43 -2.64
N ASP A 49 -2.94 9.40 -2.70
CA ASP A 49 -2.83 8.38 -1.65
C ASP A 49 -2.21 8.95 -0.38
N ILE A 50 -1.28 9.91 -0.53
CA ILE A 50 -0.67 10.62 0.58
C ILE A 50 -1.70 11.51 1.30
N GLU A 51 -2.46 12.30 0.54
CA GLU A 51 -3.54 13.13 1.09
C GLU A 51 -4.65 12.29 1.72
N PHE A 52 -4.95 11.14 1.13
CA PHE A 52 -5.95 10.20 1.64
C PHE A 52 -5.51 9.57 2.97
N GLY A 53 -4.25 9.14 3.09
CA GLY A 53 -3.69 8.63 4.35
C GLY A 53 -3.71 9.67 5.47
N VAL A 54 -3.35 10.92 5.16
CA VAL A 54 -3.44 12.04 6.11
C VAL A 54 -4.88 12.30 6.55
N ALA A 55 -5.85 12.24 5.64
CA ALA A 55 -7.26 12.39 5.97
C ALA A 55 -7.78 11.28 6.90
N ILE A 56 -7.36 10.03 6.67
CA ILE A 56 -7.68 8.90 7.55
C ILE A 56 -7.11 9.13 8.96
N ALA A 57 -5.82 9.45 9.06
CA ALA A 57 -5.16 9.65 10.35
C ALA A 57 -5.80 10.80 11.14
N LYS A 58 -6.19 11.88 10.46
CA LYS A 58 -6.92 13.00 11.07
C LYS A 58 -8.25 12.56 11.69
N GLU A 59 -9.02 11.72 11.00
CA GLU A 59 -10.28 11.18 11.55
C GLU A 59 -10.03 10.25 12.75
N LEU A 60 -8.89 9.56 12.77
CA LEU A 60 -8.45 8.72 13.88
C LEU A 60 -7.82 9.51 15.05
N GLY A 61 -7.60 10.83 14.88
CA GLY A 61 -6.89 11.65 15.86
C GLY A 61 -5.41 11.24 16.03
N LYS A 62 -4.77 10.83 14.94
CA LYS A 62 -3.37 10.38 14.88
C LYS A 62 -2.53 11.27 13.97
N ASP A 63 -1.24 11.34 14.26
CA ASP A 63 -0.22 11.81 13.31
C ASP A 63 0.18 10.67 12.35
N VAL A 64 0.70 11.00 11.16
CA VAL A 64 1.16 10.01 10.18
C VAL A 64 2.69 9.92 10.20
N GLU A 65 3.21 8.69 10.27
CA GLU A 65 4.58 8.37 9.90
C GLU A 65 4.57 7.59 8.59
N TRP A 66 5.14 8.16 7.53
CA TRP A 66 5.25 7.49 6.24
C TRP A 66 6.52 6.66 6.16
N VAL A 67 6.39 5.45 5.61
CA VAL A 67 7.51 4.62 5.21
C VAL A 67 7.38 4.32 3.71
N ASP A 68 8.25 4.94 2.93
CA ASP A 68 8.36 4.69 1.49
C ASP A 68 9.28 3.51 1.20
N MET A 69 8.84 2.58 0.37
CA MET A 69 9.59 1.35 0.04
C MET A 69 9.20 0.79 -1.33
N ASP A 70 9.86 -0.29 -1.76
CA ASP A 70 9.47 -1.01 -2.96
C ASP A 70 8.10 -1.69 -2.78
N PHE A 71 7.20 -1.52 -3.75
CA PHE A 71 5.86 -2.10 -3.72
C PHE A 71 5.82 -3.60 -3.42
N GLY A 72 6.77 -4.37 -3.98
CA GLY A 72 6.88 -5.81 -3.77
C GLY A 72 7.17 -6.20 -2.31
N GLY A 73 7.69 -5.28 -1.50
CA GLY A 73 7.99 -5.47 -0.07
C GLY A 73 6.83 -5.15 0.87
N ILE A 74 5.83 -4.39 0.43
CA ILE A 74 4.77 -3.84 1.31
C ILE A 74 4.04 -4.94 2.10
N ILE A 75 3.61 -6.01 1.43
CA ILE A 75 2.83 -7.09 2.07
C ILE A 75 3.68 -7.81 3.14
N ALA A 76 4.94 -8.05 2.84
CA ALA A 76 5.86 -8.67 3.81
C ALA A 76 6.13 -7.74 5.00
N ALA A 77 6.28 -6.43 4.75
CA ALA A 77 6.48 -5.43 5.78
C ALA A 77 5.27 -5.29 6.71
N LEU A 78 4.03 -5.31 6.17
CA LEU A 78 2.80 -5.37 6.98
C LEU A 78 2.76 -6.60 7.87
N ASN A 79 3.03 -7.79 7.31
CA ASN A 79 3.03 -9.03 8.08
C ASN A 79 4.15 -9.09 9.13
N ALA A 80 5.23 -8.34 8.93
CA ALA A 80 6.29 -8.14 9.91
C ALA A 80 5.99 -7.02 10.94
N ASN A 81 4.80 -6.41 10.89
CA ASN A 81 4.39 -5.28 11.74
C ASN A 81 5.30 -4.04 11.62
N GLN A 82 5.84 -3.78 10.42
CA GLN A 82 6.64 -2.58 10.13
C GLN A 82 5.77 -1.35 9.81
N GLY A 83 4.47 -1.55 9.59
CA GLY A 83 3.48 -0.48 9.47
C GLY A 83 2.11 -0.97 9.92
N ASP A 84 1.23 -0.04 10.28
CA ASP A 84 -0.14 -0.32 10.73
C ASP A 84 -1.09 -0.54 9.55
N MET A 85 -0.80 0.12 8.41
CA MET A 85 -1.51 -0.05 7.15
C MET A 85 -0.64 0.33 5.96
N ALA A 86 -1.12 0.05 4.74
CA ALA A 86 -0.47 0.47 3.52
C ALA A 86 -1.46 1.17 2.58
N ILE A 87 -0.99 2.24 1.93
CA ILE A 87 -1.74 3.03 0.95
C ILE A 87 -0.77 3.33 -0.21
N ALA A 88 -0.98 2.65 -1.34
CA ALA A 88 -0.11 2.67 -2.53
C ALA A 88 -0.83 2.08 -3.76
N ALA A 89 -2.03 2.57 -4.07
CA ALA A 89 -2.93 2.12 -5.14
C ALA A 89 -3.10 0.58 -5.20
N ILE A 90 -3.16 -0.06 -4.03
CA ILE A 90 -3.08 -1.51 -3.92
C ILE A 90 -4.40 -2.15 -4.34
N SER A 91 -4.39 -2.86 -5.47
CA SER A 91 -5.54 -3.65 -5.90
C SER A 91 -5.79 -4.83 -4.95
N PRO A 92 -7.03 -5.01 -4.46
CA PRO A 92 -7.38 -6.19 -3.68
C PRO A 92 -7.15 -7.47 -4.48
N ASP A 93 -6.39 -8.40 -3.90
CA ASP A 93 -6.13 -9.73 -4.48
C ASP A 93 -6.24 -10.76 -3.34
N PRO A 94 -7.12 -11.78 -3.44
CA PRO A 94 -7.24 -12.84 -2.45
C PRO A 94 -5.95 -13.63 -2.17
N LYS A 95 -4.95 -13.54 -3.04
CA LYS A 95 -3.63 -14.17 -2.84
C LYS A 95 -2.72 -13.37 -1.92
N ARG A 96 -3.02 -12.10 -1.65
CA ARG A 96 -2.27 -11.26 -0.71
C ARG A 96 -2.74 -11.57 0.71
N ASP A 97 -1.84 -12.02 1.56
CA ASP A 97 -2.13 -12.44 2.93
C ASP A 97 -2.26 -11.23 3.87
N VAL A 98 -3.26 -10.37 3.61
CA VAL A 98 -3.60 -9.15 4.37
C VAL A 98 -5.10 -8.89 4.27
N LEU A 99 -5.62 -8.05 5.18
CA LEU A 99 -6.99 -7.53 5.09
C LEU A 99 -7.02 -6.27 4.23
N PHE A 100 -8.01 -6.18 3.34
CA PHE A 100 -8.27 -4.99 2.53
C PHE A 100 -9.39 -4.14 3.12
N SER A 101 -9.26 -2.84 2.97
CA SER A 101 -10.36 -1.89 3.17
C SER A 101 -11.41 -2.05 2.07
N LYS A 102 -12.48 -1.25 2.15
CA LYS A 102 -13.29 -0.99 0.95
C LYS A 102 -12.43 -0.21 -0.04
N SER A 103 -12.48 -0.57 -1.32
CA SER A 103 -11.77 0.15 -2.37
C SER A 103 -12.09 1.64 -2.31
N TYR A 104 -11.07 2.46 -2.10
CA TYR A 104 -11.18 3.92 -2.08
C TYR A 104 -11.08 4.53 -3.47
N TYR A 105 -10.50 3.79 -4.41
CA TYR A 105 -10.46 4.12 -5.82
C TYR A 105 -10.78 2.87 -6.64
N THR A 106 -11.87 2.94 -7.38
CA THR A 106 -12.18 1.98 -8.45
C THR A 106 -12.12 2.80 -9.72
N GLY A 107 -11.15 2.51 -10.60
CA GLY A 107 -11.16 3.07 -11.95
C GLY A 107 -12.51 2.79 -12.60
N ALA A 108 -12.89 3.59 -13.62
CA ALA A 108 -14.04 3.26 -14.45
C ALA A 108 -13.97 1.77 -14.85
N GLU A 109 -15.12 1.09 -14.87
CA GLU A 109 -15.33 -0.37 -14.81
C GLU A 109 -14.50 -1.25 -15.77
N GLU A 110 -13.70 -0.64 -16.65
CA GLU A 110 -12.63 -1.24 -17.43
C GLU A 110 -11.41 -0.32 -17.34
N SER A 111 -10.54 -0.48 -16.32
CA SER A 111 -9.21 0.12 -16.36
C SER A 111 -8.28 -0.87 -17.05
N PRO A 112 -8.05 -0.75 -18.38
CA PRO A 112 -7.12 -1.65 -19.04
C PRO A 112 -5.72 -1.42 -18.48
N PHE A 113 -4.94 -2.49 -18.37
CA PHE A 113 -3.51 -2.34 -18.12
C PHE A 113 -2.86 -1.67 -19.32
N PHE A 114 -2.01 -0.67 -19.05
CA PHE A 114 -1.29 0.06 -20.08
C PHE A 114 0.19 -0.25 -20.05
N VAL A 115 0.82 -0.22 -21.23
CA VAL A 115 2.28 -0.21 -21.36
C VAL A 115 2.70 1.22 -21.62
N LEU A 116 3.48 1.79 -20.71
CA LEU A 116 4.07 3.11 -20.92
C LEU A 116 5.25 2.99 -21.88
N THR A 117 5.29 3.87 -22.88
CA THR A 117 6.36 3.89 -23.88
C THR A 117 6.84 5.31 -24.12
N THR A 118 8.05 5.44 -24.66
CA THR A 118 8.52 6.74 -25.14
C THR A 118 7.72 7.16 -26.36
N LYS A 119 7.57 8.47 -26.57
CA LYS A 119 6.90 9.03 -27.76
C LYS A 119 7.52 8.58 -29.07
N THR A 120 8.79 8.17 -29.06
CA THR A 120 9.57 7.72 -30.22
C THR A 120 9.63 6.20 -30.36
N SER A 121 8.95 5.44 -29.51
CA SER A 121 9.02 3.97 -29.47
C SER A 121 8.45 3.28 -30.72
N GLY A 122 7.56 3.96 -31.44
CA GLY A 122 6.79 3.39 -32.55
C GLY A 122 5.72 2.37 -32.12
N ILE A 123 5.47 2.22 -30.82
CA ILE A 123 4.43 1.33 -30.28
C ILE A 123 3.10 2.08 -30.28
N THR A 124 2.10 1.54 -30.98
CA THR A 124 0.78 2.16 -31.15
C THR A 124 -0.37 1.22 -30.81
N SER A 125 -0.09 -0.07 -30.65
CA SER A 125 -1.04 -1.10 -30.28
C SER A 125 -0.41 -2.12 -29.34
N SER A 126 -1.23 -2.93 -28.68
CA SER A 126 -0.77 -4.05 -27.86
C SER A 126 -0.04 -5.12 -28.67
N ALA A 127 -0.25 -5.22 -29.99
CA ALA A 127 0.50 -6.16 -30.83
C ALA A 127 1.98 -5.76 -30.98
N ASP A 128 2.28 -4.47 -30.88
CA ASP A 128 3.63 -3.93 -31.15
C ASP A 128 4.64 -4.27 -30.05
N ILE A 129 4.19 -4.83 -28.91
CA ILE A 129 5.05 -5.30 -27.83
C ILE A 129 5.67 -6.67 -28.11
N ALA A 130 5.23 -7.38 -29.15
CA ALA A 130 5.73 -8.70 -29.46
C ALA A 130 7.27 -8.71 -29.65
N ASN A 131 7.94 -9.73 -29.09
CA ASN A 131 9.40 -9.89 -29.11
C ASN A 131 10.18 -8.76 -28.43
N ARG A 132 9.54 -7.94 -27.60
CA ARG A 132 10.19 -6.85 -26.85
C ARG A 132 10.47 -7.23 -25.41
N THR A 133 11.29 -6.39 -24.78
CA THR A 133 11.45 -6.38 -23.32
C THR A 133 10.38 -5.47 -22.71
N VAL A 134 9.70 -5.96 -21.67
CA VAL A 134 8.68 -5.21 -20.92
C VAL A 134 9.08 -5.24 -19.44
N GLY A 135 9.30 -4.06 -18.87
CA GLY A 135 9.53 -3.89 -17.44
C GLY A 135 8.21 -3.91 -16.66
N VAL A 136 8.21 -4.53 -15.49
CA VAL A 136 7.05 -4.56 -14.60
C VAL A 136 7.47 -4.50 -13.14
N GLN A 137 6.72 -3.78 -12.32
CA GLN A 137 7.00 -3.70 -10.89
C GLN A 137 6.58 -4.99 -10.18
N ILE A 138 7.48 -5.53 -9.35
CA ILE A 138 7.28 -6.76 -8.57
C ILE A 138 6.06 -6.65 -7.66
N GLY A 139 5.28 -7.73 -7.59
CA GLY A 139 4.15 -7.88 -6.68
C GLY A 139 2.86 -7.20 -7.16
N THR A 140 2.89 -6.56 -8.32
CA THR A 140 1.71 -5.89 -8.91
C THR A 140 0.77 -6.87 -9.62
N VAL A 141 -0.49 -6.48 -9.83
CA VAL A 141 -1.40 -7.27 -10.67
C VAL A 141 -1.01 -7.20 -12.16
N GLN A 142 -0.28 -6.15 -12.54
CA GLN A 142 0.33 -5.96 -13.86
C GLN A 142 1.40 -7.03 -14.12
N GLU A 143 2.20 -7.38 -13.11
CA GLU A 143 3.16 -8.49 -13.18
C GLU A 143 2.45 -9.81 -13.49
N GLN A 144 1.35 -10.09 -12.78
CA GLN A 144 0.56 -11.30 -13.02
C GLN A 144 0.03 -11.34 -14.47
N MET A 145 -0.50 -10.21 -14.95
CA MET A 145 -1.03 -10.10 -16.30
C MET A 145 0.05 -10.27 -17.38
N ILE A 146 1.17 -9.55 -17.28
CA ILE A 146 2.21 -9.60 -18.32
C ILE A 146 2.86 -10.99 -18.40
N ASN A 147 2.99 -11.67 -17.26
CA ASN A 147 3.48 -13.05 -17.22
C ASN A 147 2.53 -14.04 -17.91
N GLN A 148 1.21 -13.83 -17.86
CA GLN A 148 0.25 -14.65 -18.61
C GLN A 148 0.33 -14.41 -20.14
N LEU A 149 0.72 -13.19 -20.53
CA LEU A 149 0.85 -12.79 -21.93
C LEU A 149 2.25 -13.07 -22.52
N LYS A 150 3.22 -13.45 -21.68
CA LYS A 150 4.63 -13.60 -22.04
C LYS A 150 4.83 -14.50 -23.25
N ASP A 151 4.25 -15.70 -23.24
CA ASP A 151 4.43 -16.67 -24.33
C ASP A 151 3.66 -16.26 -25.59
N GLN A 152 2.48 -15.65 -25.42
CA GLN A 152 1.65 -15.17 -26.54
C GLN A 152 2.38 -14.12 -27.38
N PHE A 153 3.09 -13.19 -26.72
CA PHE A 153 3.81 -12.12 -27.40
C PHE A 153 5.33 -12.38 -27.50
N ASN A 154 5.81 -13.54 -27.01
CA ASN A 154 7.24 -13.87 -26.92
C ASN A 154 8.05 -12.76 -26.22
N LEU A 155 7.64 -12.37 -25.01
CA LEU A 155 8.24 -11.26 -24.27
C LEU A 155 9.45 -11.67 -23.44
N ASN A 156 10.41 -10.74 -23.32
CA ASN A 156 11.36 -10.73 -22.22
C ASN A 156 10.78 -9.85 -21.10
N VAL A 157 10.43 -10.44 -19.95
CA VAL A 157 9.85 -9.69 -18.83
C VAL A 157 10.94 -9.42 -17.81
N GLU A 158 11.14 -8.15 -17.46
CA GLU A 158 12.12 -7.69 -16.48
C GLU A 158 11.41 -7.03 -15.29
N GLN A 159 12.01 -7.17 -14.11
CA GLN A 159 11.50 -6.67 -12.83
C GLN A 159 12.37 -5.51 -12.33
#